data_AF-A0A7S0QQT8-F1
#
_entry.id   AF-A0A7S0QQT8-F1
#
_cell.length_a   1.000
_cell.length_b   1.000
_cell.length_c   1.000
_cell.angle_alpha   90.00
_cell.angle_beta   90.00
_cell.angle_gamma   90.00
#
_symmetry.space_group_name_H-M   'P 1'
#
loop_
_entity.id
_entity.type
_entity.pdbx_description
1 polymer ?
#
loop_
_entity_poly.entity_id
_entity_poly.type
_entity_poly.pdbx_seq_one_letter_code
_entity_poly.pdbx_strand_id
1 'polypeptide(L)'
;RELIEGSIRELARAKMLRYNFETKSMNPTETGIVASHFYIRYGSLEVYNELVHEAMTEADCFDVLARSAEFDNVVSREEENRELMTLLTNSCPIKIKLLAMEGGGIVIDERTKVNILLQAYISRAQVDGFALVADMLHVVQSAGRIFRALFELVLKKGWVTVASRLLTLNKTVDKRIWSFQHPLRQFGNGIPAEFLGRLEERELTLDRLCDMD
;
A
#
# COMPACT_ATOMS: atom_id res chain seq x y z
N ARG A 1 -22.76 -15.97 -24.29
CA ARG A 1 -22.55 -17.19 -23.47
C ARG A 1 -21.06 -17.46 -23.26
N GLU A 2 -20.25 -17.48 -24.33
CA GLU A 2 -18.79 -17.62 -24.23
C GLU A 2 -18.13 -16.56 -23.35
N LEU A 3 -18.55 -15.29 -23.43
CA LEU A 3 -18.04 -14.22 -22.56
C LEU A 3 -18.27 -14.53 -21.07
N ILE A 4 -19.46 -14.99 -20.70
CA ILE A 4 -19.81 -15.32 -19.32
C ILE A 4 -18.96 -16.50 -18.83
N GLU A 5 -18.88 -17.56 -19.64
CA GLU A 5 -18.09 -18.75 -19.30
C GLU A 5 -16.58 -18.43 -19.21
N GLY A 6 -16.08 -17.54 -20.06
CA GLY A 6 -14.72 -17.00 -19.99
C GLY A 6 -14.45 -16.24 -18.69
N SER A 7 -15.29 -15.25 -18.36
CA SER A 7 -15.16 -14.47 -17.13
C SER A 7 -15.28 -15.34 -15.87
N ILE A 8 -16.16 -16.34 -15.87
CA ILE A 8 -16.26 -17.29 -14.74
C ILE A 8 -14.94 -18.03 -14.52
N ARG A 9 -14.25 -18.44 -15.60
CA ARG A 9 -12.94 -19.11 -15.49
C ARG A 9 -11.89 -18.18 -14.91
N GLU A 10 -11.84 -16.92 -15.34
CA GLU A 10 -10.92 -15.91 -14.82
C GLU A 10 -11.18 -15.64 -13.33
N LEU A 11 -12.44 -15.43 -12.94
CA LEU A 11 -12.83 -15.23 -11.54
C LEU A 11 -12.53 -16.46 -10.66
N ALA A 12 -12.71 -17.68 -11.20
CA ALA A 12 -12.34 -18.90 -10.50
C ALA A 12 -10.81 -19.02 -10.35
N ARG A 13 -10.02 -18.66 -11.37
CA ARG A 13 -8.55 -18.63 -11.33
C ARG A 13 -8.04 -17.66 -10.25
N ALA A 14 -8.64 -16.47 -10.17
CA ALA A 14 -8.35 -15.49 -9.13
C ALA A 14 -8.93 -15.86 -7.73
N LYS A 15 -9.52 -17.05 -7.59
CA LYS A 15 -10.16 -17.56 -6.35
C LYS A 15 -11.29 -16.66 -5.83
N MET A 16 -11.96 -15.90 -6.69
CA MET A 16 -13.09 -15.02 -6.33
C MET A 16 -14.43 -15.76 -6.25
N LEU A 17 -14.56 -16.86 -6.98
CA LEU A 17 -15.75 -17.71 -6.96
C LEU A 17 -15.35 -19.19 -7.06
N ARG A 18 -16.24 -20.05 -6.56
CA ARG A 18 -16.23 -21.48 -6.84
C ARG A 18 -17.33 -21.76 -7.87
N TYR A 19 -16.94 -22.33 -9.01
CA TYR A 19 -17.86 -22.73 -10.06
C TYR A 19 -17.92 -24.24 -10.18
N ASN A 20 -19.13 -24.79 -10.13
CA ASN A 20 -19.37 -26.20 -10.44
C ASN A 20 -19.85 -26.30 -11.89
N PHE A 21 -19.06 -26.93 -12.76
CA PHE A 21 -19.37 -27.05 -14.18
C PHE A 21 -20.54 -27.99 -14.48
N GLU A 22 -20.80 -28.98 -13.61
CA GLU A 22 -21.89 -29.95 -13.78
C GLU A 22 -23.24 -29.32 -13.43
N THR A 23 -23.32 -28.68 -12.26
CA THR A 23 -24.56 -28.08 -11.75
C THR A 23 -24.76 -26.63 -12.20
N LYS A 24 -23.73 -26.01 -12.81
CA LYS A 24 -23.67 -24.59 -13.16
C LYS A 24 -23.86 -23.65 -11.97
N SER A 25 -23.62 -24.13 -10.75
CA SER A 25 -23.73 -23.31 -9.54
C SER A 25 -22.51 -22.42 -9.36
N MET A 26 -22.73 -21.15 -9.03
CA MET A 26 -21.69 -20.17 -8.66
C MET A 26 -21.83 -19.82 -7.18
N ASN A 27 -20.74 -19.96 -6.43
CA ASN A 27 -20.69 -19.54 -5.03
C ASN A 27 -19.54 -18.53 -4.84
N PRO A 28 -19.79 -17.34 -4.29
CA PRO A 28 -18.72 -16.40 -4.01
C PRO A 28 -17.77 -16.97 -2.96
N THR A 29 -16.51 -16.57 -3.03
CA THR A 29 -15.54 -16.81 -1.96
C THR A 29 -15.39 -15.56 -1.11
N GLU A 30 -14.81 -15.71 0.08
CA GLU A 30 -14.41 -14.59 0.91
C GLU A 30 -13.48 -13.61 0.17
N THR A 31 -12.53 -14.14 -0.63
CA THR A 31 -11.64 -13.33 -1.47
C THR A 31 -12.44 -12.49 -2.48
N GLY A 32 -13.44 -13.10 -3.13
CA GLY A 32 -14.31 -12.40 -4.09
C GLY A 32 -15.17 -11.33 -3.43
N ILE A 33 -15.71 -11.60 -2.23
CA ILE A 33 -16.49 -10.63 -1.45
C ILE A 33 -15.63 -9.43 -1.07
N VAL A 34 -14.44 -9.66 -0.53
CA VAL A 34 -13.51 -8.58 -0.16
C VAL A 34 -13.14 -7.75 -1.39
N ALA A 35 -12.78 -8.40 -2.49
CA ALA A 35 -12.44 -7.70 -3.73
C ALA A 35 -13.58 -6.80 -4.23
N SER A 36 -14.81 -7.30 -4.18
CA SER A 36 -15.99 -6.53 -4.58
C SER A 36 -16.24 -5.34 -3.65
N HIS A 37 -16.11 -5.52 -2.32
CA HIS A 37 -16.33 -4.44 -1.36
C HIS A 37 -15.31 -3.29 -1.48
N PHE A 38 -14.07 -3.59 -1.87
CA PHE A 38 -12.99 -2.60 -1.97
C PHE A 38 -12.60 -2.26 -3.41
N TYR A 39 -13.42 -2.67 -4.39
CA TYR A 39 -13.21 -2.38 -5.82
C TYR A 39 -11.82 -2.81 -6.32
N ILE A 40 -11.33 -3.96 -5.87
CA ILE A 40 -10.01 -4.49 -6.24
C ILE A 40 -10.09 -5.20 -7.59
N ARG A 41 -9.18 -4.89 -8.51
CA ARG A 41 -9.11 -5.57 -9.82
C ARG A 41 -8.75 -7.04 -9.63
N TYR A 42 -9.31 -7.91 -10.46
CA TYR A 42 -9.05 -9.36 -10.37
C TYR A 42 -7.55 -9.69 -10.51
N GLY A 43 -6.81 -8.98 -11.37
CA GLY A 43 -5.36 -9.18 -11.56
C GLY A 43 -4.56 -8.92 -10.28
N SER A 44 -4.97 -7.95 -9.47
CA SER A 44 -4.34 -7.69 -8.17
C SER A 44 -4.57 -8.83 -7.18
N LEU A 45 -5.73 -9.48 -7.22
CA LEU A 45 -5.97 -10.65 -6.37
C LEU A 45 -5.11 -11.84 -6.76
N GLU A 46 -4.77 -12.01 -8.03
CA GLU A 46 -3.83 -13.05 -8.46
C GLU A 46 -2.47 -12.82 -7.82
N VAL A 47 -1.97 -11.58 -7.86
CA VAL A 47 -0.75 -11.16 -7.17
C VAL A 47 -0.86 -11.41 -5.66
N TYR A 48 -1.98 -11.03 -5.03
CA TYR A 48 -2.13 -11.17 -3.58
C TYR A 48 -2.22 -12.64 -3.16
N ASN A 49 -2.83 -13.50 -3.97
CA ASN A 49 -2.94 -14.93 -3.72
C ASN A 49 -1.57 -15.64 -3.73
N GLU A 50 -0.60 -15.09 -4.45
CA GLU A 50 0.77 -15.61 -4.55
C GLU A 50 1.70 -15.01 -3.48
N LEU A 51 1.62 -13.70 -3.27
CA LEU A 51 2.62 -12.97 -2.48
C LEU A 51 2.24 -12.78 -1.01
N VAL A 52 0.95 -12.85 -0.65
CA VAL A 52 0.52 -12.57 0.74
C VAL A 52 0.65 -13.82 1.60
N HIS A 53 1.46 -13.73 2.65
CA HIS A 53 1.72 -14.80 3.62
C HIS A 53 1.82 -14.29 5.06
N GLU A 54 1.84 -15.20 6.04
CA GLU A 54 1.77 -14.88 7.48
C GLU A 54 2.98 -14.12 8.04
N ALA A 55 4.12 -14.12 7.34
CA ALA A 55 5.38 -13.55 7.81
C ALA A 55 5.82 -12.28 7.06
N MET A 56 4.89 -11.60 6.39
CA MET A 56 5.18 -10.39 5.62
C MET A 56 5.63 -9.23 6.50
N THR A 57 6.74 -8.58 6.15
CA THR A 57 7.19 -7.32 6.76
C THR A 57 6.43 -6.11 6.21
N GLU A 58 6.68 -4.90 6.74
CA GLU A 58 6.11 -3.67 6.17
C GLU A 58 6.60 -3.44 4.74
N ALA A 59 7.88 -3.71 4.48
CA ALA A 59 8.45 -3.65 3.14
C ALA A 59 7.74 -4.60 2.17
N ASP A 60 7.41 -5.82 2.60
CA ASP A 60 6.65 -6.76 1.77
C ASP A 60 5.22 -6.25 1.51
N CYS A 61 4.59 -5.59 2.48
CA CYS A 61 3.25 -5.01 2.30
C CYS A 61 3.25 -3.90 1.24
N PHE A 62 4.26 -3.02 1.25
CA PHE A 62 4.43 -2.00 0.21
C PHE A 62 4.77 -2.60 -1.15
N ASP A 63 5.62 -3.63 -1.20
CA ASP A 63 5.95 -4.34 -2.46
C ASP A 63 4.73 -5.02 -3.08
N VAL A 64 3.90 -5.69 -2.27
CA VAL A 64 2.63 -6.29 -2.74
C VAL A 64 1.68 -5.22 -3.26
N LEU A 65 1.53 -4.10 -2.55
CA LEU A 65 0.71 -2.99 -3.02
C LEU A 65 1.23 -2.45 -4.35
N ALA A 66 2.53 -2.19 -4.48
CA ALA A 66 3.12 -1.63 -5.69
C ALA A 66 2.96 -2.53 -6.94
N ARG A 67 2.73 -3.83 -6.74
CA ARG A 67 2.46 -4.82 -7.81
C ARG A 67 0.98 -4.93 -8.19
N SER A 68 0.10 -4.12 -7.58
CA SER A 68 -1.34 -4.19 -7.87
C SER A 68 -1.64 -3.68 -9.26
N ALA A 69 -2.57 -4.34 -9.96
CA ALA A 69 -2.98 -3.98 -11.32
C ALA A 69 -3.63 -2.58 -11.40
N GLU A 70 -4.05 -2.00 -10.28
CA GLU A 70 -4.44 -0.59 -10.19
C GLU A 70 -3.38 0.39 -10.70
N PHE A 71 -2.12 -0.04 -10.73
CA PHE A 71 -0.96 0.77 -11.10
C PHE A 71 -0.35 0.42 -12.46
N ASP A 72 -1.00 -0.43 -13.27
CA ASP A 72 -0.52 -0.81 -14.62
C ASP A 72 -0.27 0.39 -15.55
N ASN A 73 -0.95 1.52 -15.31
CA ASN A 73 -0.82 2.74 -16.11
C ASN A 73 0.28 3.68 -15.61
N VAL A 74 0.91 3.38 -14.46
CA VAL A 74 2.04 4.16 -13.94
C VAL A 74 3.28 3.73 -14.71
N VAL A 75 3.89 4.66 -15.44
CA VAL A 75 5.08 4.41 -16.25
C VAL A 75 6.27 5.15 -15.66
N SER A 76 7.44 4.52 -15.61
CA SER A 76 8.68 5.17 -15.20
C SER A 76 9.30 5.93 -16.37
N ARG A 77 9.75 7.17 -16.13
CA ARG A 77 10.33 8.04 -17.17
C ARG A 77 11.72 8.52 -16.74
N GLU A 78 12.65 8.62 -17.67
CA GLU A 78 14.05 8.92 -17.35
C GLU A 78 14.23 10.32 -16.73
N GLU A 79 13.45 11.30 -17.19
CA GLU A 79 13.48 12.67 -16.70
C GLU A 79 13.06 12.81 -15.23
N GLU A 80 12.33 11.83 -14.69
CA GLU A 80 11.86 11.80 -13.30
C GLU A 80 12.88 11.15 -12.35
N ASN A 81 13.87 10.40 -12.86
CA ASN A 81 14.77 9.56 -12.06
C ASN A 81 15.54 10.35 -10.99
N ARG A 82 15.99 11.56 -11.31
CA ARG A 82 16.74 12.40 -10.36
C ARG A 82 15.90 12.79 -9.15
N GLU A 83 14.65 13.16 -9.38
CA GLU A 83 13.71 13.52 -8.32
C GLU A 83 13.32 12.28 -7.51
N LEU A 84 12.99 11.17 -8.18
CA LEU A 84 12.65 9.90 -7.54
C LEU A 84 13.79 9.37 -6.66
N MET A 85 15.05 9.48 -7.08
CA MET A 85 16.22 9.12 -6.25
C MET A 85 16.36 10.00 -5.00
N THR A 86 16.03 11.28 -5.12
CA THR A 86 16.03 12.22 -3.98
C THR A 86 14.93 11.86 -2.99
N LEU A 87 13.72 11.55 -3.48
CA LEU A 87 12.59 11.09 -2.66
C LEU A 87 12.89 9.73 -1.99
N LEU A 88 13.50 8.80 -2.73
CA LEU A 88 13.92 7.50 -2.21
C LEU A 88 14.87 7.65 -1.01
N THR A 89 15.84 8.56 -1.11
CA THR A 89 16.86 8.77 -0.07
C THR A 89 16.30 9.50 1.15
N ASN A 90 15.47 10.52 0.93
CA ASN A 90 15.11 11.48 1.98
C ASN A 90 13.70 11.28 2.55
N SER A 91 12.83 10.54 1.85
CA SER A 91 11.39 10.48 2.16
C SER A 91 10.81 9.08 2.29
N CYS A 92 11.63 8.03 2.10
CA CYS A 92 11.20 6.62 2.18
C CYS A 92 11.81 5.92 3.41
N PRO A 93 11.15 5.95 4.59
CA PRO A 93 11.67 5.28 5.78
C PRO A 93 11.63 3.75 5.69
N ILE A 94 10.75 3.17 4.89
CA ILE A 94 10.64 1.73 4.70
C ILE A 94 11.49 1.33 3.50
N LYS A 95 12.40 0.37 3.72
CA LYS A 95 13.32 -0.12 2.69
C LYS A 95 12.55 -0.67 1.48
N ILE A 96 12.95 -0.25 0.30
CA ILE A 96 12.41 -0.71 -0.98
C ILE A 96 13.39 -1.71 -1.60
N LYS A 97 12.89 -2.83 -2.12
CA LYS A 97 13.70 -3.80 -2.86
C LYS A 97 13.99 -3.22 -4.25
N LEU A 98 15.22 -2.74 -4.45
CA LEU A 98 15.65 -2.12 -5.71
C LEU A 98 16.24 -3.16 -6.66
N LEU A 99 16.03 -2.95 -7.96
CA LEU A 99 16.74 -3.67 -9.01
C LEU A 99 18.07 -2.95 -9.28
N ALA A 100 19.17 -3.70 -9.16
CA ALA A 100 20.50 -3.22 -9.55
C ALA A 100 20.78 -3.60 -11.01
N MET A 101 21.37 -2.70 -11.78
CA MET A 101 21.95 -3.05 -13.08
C MET A 101 23.34 -3.68 -12.93
N GLU A 102 23.72 -4.51 -13.90
CA GLU A 102 25.13 -4.81 -14.14
C GLU A 102 25.88 -3.49 -14.43
N GLY A 103 26.72 -3.06 -13.49
CA GLY A 103 27.39 -1.75 -13.53
C GLY A 103 27.09 -0.84 -12.34
N GLY A 104 26.24 -1.26 -11.40
CA GLY A 104 26.06 -0.58 -10.09
C GLY A 104 25.08 0.58 -10.06
N GLY A 105 24.36 0.86 -11.16
CA GLY A 105 23.27 1.82 -11.19
C GLY A 105 21.97 1.27 -10.60
N ILE A 106 21.20 2.12 -9.91
CA ILE A 106 19.85 1.79 -9.41
C ILE A 106 18.84 2.07 -10.52
N VAL A 107 17.97 1.09 -10.81
CA VAL A 107 16.84 1.26 -11.72
C VAL A 107 15.58 1.50 -10.93
N ILE A 108 14.86 2.55 -11.26
CA ILE A 108 13.52 2.79 -10.73
C ILE A 108 12.51 2.28 -11.75
N ASP A 109 12.07 1.03 -11.56
CA ASP A 109 10.95 0.46 -12.31
C ASP A 109 9.61 1.04 -11.82
N GLU A 110 8.51 0.72 -12.51
CA GLU A 110 7.16 1.23 -12.21
C GLU A 110 6.75 0.92 -10.78
N ARG A 111 7.08 -0.28 -10.30
CA ARG A 111 6.79 -0.74 -8.93
C ARG A 111 7.57 0.06 -7.89
N THR A 112 8.86 0.27 -8.14
CA THR A 112 9.70 1.11 -7.28
C THR A 112 9.18 2.54 -7.25
N LYS A 113 8.78 3.10 -8.40
CA LYS A 113 8.16 4.43 -8.50
C LYS A 113 6.88 4.52 -7.66
N VAL A 114 5.95 3.58 -7.79
CA VAL A 114 4.70 3.55 -6.98
C VAL A 114 5.01 3.55 -5.48
N ASN A 115 5.98 2.73 -5.05
CA ASN A 115 6.37 2.63 -3.66
C ASN A 115 6.99 3.95 -3.14
N ILE A 116 7.95 4.54 -3.89
CA ILE A 116 8.56 5.84 -3.57
C ILE A 116 7.48 6.91 -3.42
N LEU A 117 6.57 7.02 -4.38
CA LEU A 117 5.53 8.06 -4.38
C LEU A 117 4.56 7.90 -3.20
N LEU A 118 4.19 6.67 -2.84
CA LEU A 118 3.34 6.44 -1.68
C LEU A 118 4.04 6.83 -0.37
N GLN A 119 5.31 6.45 -0.19
CA GLN A 119 6.08 6.84 1.01
C GLN A 119 6.32 8.35 1.05
N ALA A 120 6.66 8.98 -0.07
CA ALA A 120 6.81 10.43 -0.19
C ALA A 120 5.52 11.17 0.20
N TYR A 121 4.36 10.67 -0.23
CA TYR A 121 3.06 11.21 0.16
C TYR A 121 2.84 11.17 1.68
N ILE A 122 3.10 10.02 2.32
CA ILE A 122 2.95 9.84 3.77
C ILE A 122 3.92 10.76 4.52
N SER A 123 5.17 10.83 4.07
CA SER A 123 6.23 11.70 4.61
C SER A 123 6.01 13.19 4.35
N ARG A 124 4.98 13.56 3.57
CA ARG A 124 4.68 14.96 3.18
C ARG A 124 5.84 15.64 2.46
N ALA A 125 6.59 14.87 1.68
CA ALA A 125 7.65 15.39 0.83
C ALA A 125 7.08 16.32 -0.25
N GLN A 126 7.86 17.33 -0.63
CA GLN A 126 7.56 18.14 -1.82
C GLN A 126 7.93 17.34 -3.06
N VAL A 127 7.03 17.37 -4.05
CA VAL A 127 7.20 16.75 -5.37
C VAL A 127 6.96 17.86 -6.39
N ASP A 128 7.98 18.17 -7.18
CA ASP A 128 8.02 19.30 -8.10
C ASP A 128 7.47 18.91 -9.49
N GLY A 129 7.77 17.69 -9.95
CA GLY A 129 7.35 17.21 -11.26
C GLY A 129 5.83 17.05 -11.36
N PHE A 130 5.17 17.80 -12.24
CA PHE A 130 3.71 17.74 -12.43
C PHE A 130 3.21 16.32 -12.73
N ALA A 131 3.93 15.58 -13.58
CA ALA A 131 3.61 14.18 -13.90
C ALA A 131 3.74 13.27 -12.65
N LEU A 132 4.78 13.46 -11.84
CA LEU A 132 4.97 12.71 -10.58
C LEU A 132 3.90 13.04 -9.54
N VAL A 133 3.46 14.30 -9.46
CA VAL A 133 2.34 14.70 -8.59
C VAL A 133 1.05 13.99 -9.02
N ALA A 134 0.76 13.95 -10.32
CA ALA A 134 -0.41 13.24 -10.84
C ALA A 134 -0.34 11.72 -10.54
N ASP A 135 0.81 11.09 -10.79
CA ASP A 135 1.03 9.67 -10.50
C ASP A 135 0.92 9.40 -8.98
N MET A 136 1.46 10.26 -8.13
CA MET A 136 1.35 10.14 -6.67
C MET A 136 -0.11 10.19 -6.21
N LEU A 137 -0.91 11.12 -6.75
CA LEU A 137 -2.33 11.22 -6.40
C LEU A 137 -3.11 9.99 -6.86
N HIS A 138 -2.83 9.46 -8.05
CA HIS A 138 -3.42 8.20 -8.53
C HIS A 138 -3.09 7.02 -7.61
N VAL A 139 -1.83 6.91 -7.18
CA VAL A 139 -1.38 5.88 -6.24
C VAL A 139 -2.14 5.98 -4.91
N VAL A 140 -2.21 7.17 -4.33
CA VAL A 140 -2.85 7.41 -3.03
C VAL A 140 -4.35 7.11 -3.04
N GLN A 141 -5.06 7.48 -4.11
CA GLN A 141 -6.50 7.22 -4.25
C GLN A 141 -6.83 5.72 -4.18
N SER A 142 -5.92 4.86 -4.64
CA SER A 142 -6.10 3.40 -4.58
C SER A 142 -5.45 2.76 -3.35
N ALA A 143 -4.38 3.34 -2.80
CA ALA A 143 -3.62 2.73 -1.70
C ALA A 143 -4.46 2.46 -0.45
N GLY A 144 -5.34 3.39 -0.07
CA GLY A 144 -6.22 3.24 1.09
C GLY A 144 -7.12 2.00 0.99
N ARG A 145 -7.85 1.85 -0.13
CA ARG A 145 -8.73 0.69 -0.37
C ARG A 145 -7.95 -0.61 -0.53
N ILE A 146 -6.77 -0.59 -1.14
CA ILE A 146 -5.91 -1.77 -1.30
C ILE A 146 -5.44 -2.28 0.06
N PHE A 147 -4.85 -1.42 0.91
CA PHE A 147 -4.42 -1.85 2.25
C PHE A 147 -5.60 -2.34 3.10
N ARG A 148 -6.77 -1.71 2.98
CA ARG A 148 -7.98 -2.15 3.69
C ARG A 148 -8.46 -3.53 3.21
N ALA A 149 -8.39 -3.80 1.91
CA ALA A 149 -8.70 -5.10 1.33
C ALA A 149 -7.70 -6.18 1.76
N LEU A 150 -6.40 -5.90 1.68
CA LEU A 150 -5.35 -6.80 2.14
C LEU A 150 -5.56 -7.14 3.63
N PHE A 151 -5.89 -6.15 4.46
CA PHE A 151 -6.20 -6.37 5.88
C PHE A 151 -7.38 -7.33 6.08
N GLU A 152 -8.51 -7.16 5.37
CA GLU A 152 -9.63 -8.11 5.44
C GLU A 152 -9.24 -9.53 4.99
N LEU A 153 -8.46 -9.65 3.91
CA LEU A 153 -8.03 -10.95 3.40
C LEU A 153 -7.20 -11.71 4.44
N VAL A 154 -6.23 -11.04 5.09
CA VAL A 154 -5.38 -11.68 6.09
C VAL A 154 -6.10 -11.89 7.43
N LEU A 155 -7.05 -11.01 7.78
CA LEU A 155 -7.86 -11.15 8.98
C LEU A 155 -8.71 -12.42 8.91
N LYS A 156 -9.34 -12.70 7.76
CA LYS A 156 -10.11 -13.93 7.52
C LYS A 156 -9.26 -15.19 7.55
N LYS A 157 -7.94 -15.08 7.31
CA LYS A 157 -6.97 -16.18 7.43
C LYS A 157 -6.44 -16.37 8.86
N GLY A 158 -6.74 -15.45 9.78
CA GLY A 158 -6.25 -15.50 11.16
C GLY A 158 -4.79 -15.04 11.33
N TRP A 159 -4.19 -14.38 10.34
CA TRP A 159 -2.80 -13.92 10.40
C TRP A 159 -2.69 -12.59 11.16
N VAL A 160 -2.82 -12.64 12.48
CA VAL A 160 -2.96 -11.47 13.37
C VAL A 160 -1.83 -10.46 13.21
N THR A 161 -0.58 -10.92 13.12
CA THR A 161 0.60 -10.05 13.00
C THR A 161 0.55 -9.20 11.73
N VAL A 162 0.26 -9.83 10.59
CA VAL A 162 0.16 -9.13 9.30
C VAL A 162 -1.11 -8.28 9.24
N ALA A 163 -2.20 -8.74 9.84
CA ALA A 163 -3.44 -7.97 9.95
C ALA A 163 -3.23 -6.66 10.70
N SER A 164 -2.58 -6.71 11.87
CA SER A 164 -2.24 -5.52 12.65
C SER A 164 -1.36 -4.56 11.84
N ARG A 165 -0.37 -5.09 11.13
CA ARG A 165 0.54 -4.29 10.29
C ARG A 165 -0.21 -3.59 9.15
N LEU A 166 -1.02 -4.31 8.39
CA LEU A 166 -1.81 -3.74 7.29
C LEU A 166 -2.83 -2.71 7.77
N LEU A 167 -3.44 -2.92 8.94
CA LEU A 167 -4.33 -1.93 9.55
C LEU A 167 -3.57 -0.66 9.96
N THR A 168 -2.37 -0.80 10.53
CA THR A 168 -1.50 0.35 10.82
C THR A 168 -1.13 1.08 9.54
N LEU A 169 -0.70 0.38 8.48
CA LEU A 169 -0.38 0.98 7.19
C LEU A 169 -1.58 1.69 6.54
N ASN A 170 -2.78 1.12 6.65
CA ASN A 170 -4.01 1.76 6.20
C ASN A 170 -4.24 3.11 6.91
N LYS A 171 -4.08 3.15 8.24
CA LYS A 171 -4.15 4.40 9.03
C LYS A 171 -3.03 5.37 8.68
N THR A 172 -1.82 4.87 8.45
CA THR A 172 -0.66 5.67 8.04
C THR A 172 -0.92 6.41 6.74
N VAL A 173 -1.50 5.73 5.74
CA VAL A 173 -1.90 6.34 4.46
C VAL A 173 -3.01 7.36 4.67
N ASP A 174 -4.08 7.00 5.39
CA ASP A 174 -5.24 7.89 5.62
C ASP A 174 -4.86 9.17 6.38
N LYS A 175 -4.03 9.05 7.42
CA LYS A 175 -3.63 10.17 8.26
C LYS A 175 -2.39 10.91 7.77
N ARG A 176 -1.62 10.31 6.85
CA ARG A 176 -0.28 10.79 6.44
C ARG A 176 0.63 11.02 7.65
N ILE A 177 0.69 10.00 8.50
CA ILE A 177 1.48 9.97 9.75
C ILE A 177 2.05 8.57 9.88
N TRP A 178 3.37 8.47 9.98
CA TRP A 178 4.05 7.19 10.22
C TRP A 178 3.80 6.68 11.63
N SER A 179 3.86 5.35 11.81
CA SER A 179 3.65 4.69 13.10
C SER A 179 4.65 5.10 14.19
N PHE A 180 5.85 5.53 13.81
CA PHE A 180 6.88 6.03 14.70
C PHE A 180 6.77 7.52 15.03
N GLN A 181 5.83 8.24 14.40
CA GLN A 181 5.59 9.65 14.70
C GLN A 181 4.55 9.80 15.82
N HIS A 182 4.57 10.95 16.50
CA HIS A 182 3.70 11.17 17.64
C HIS A 182 2.22 11.21 17.22
N PRO A 183 1.31 10.49 17.90
CA PRO A 183 -0.11 10.40 17.53
C PRO A 183 -0.83 11.76 17.48
N LEU A 184 -0.35 12.75 18.25
CA LEU A 184 -0.89 14.11 18.27
C LEU A 184 -0.76 14.85 16.92
N ARG A 185 0.07 14.36 15.98
CA ARG A 185 0.10 14.89 14.61
C ARG A 185 -1.27 14.82 13.92
N GLN A 186 -2.19 13.98 14.40
CA GLN A 186 -3.57 13.89 13.89
C GLN A 186 -4.37 15.18 14.08
N PHE A 187 -3.99 16.05 15.03
CA PHE A 187 -4.67 17.32 15.27
C PHE A 187 -4.27 18.44 14.30
N GLY A 188 -3.40 18.15 13.33
CA GLY A 188 -3.02 19.10 12.28
C GLY A 188 -2.55 20.43 12.85
N ASN A 189 -3.20 21.53 12.42
CA ASN A 189 -2.88 22.89 12.87
C ASN A 189 -3.28 23.17 14.33
N GLY A 190 -3.97 22.26 15.01
CA GLY A 190 -4.31 22.39 16.43
C GLY A 190 -3.09 22.31 17.35
N ILE A 191 -1.97 21.77 16.87
CA ILE A 191 -0.73 21.66 17.65
C ILE A 191 0.45 22.15 16.79
N PRO A 192 1.25 23.13 17.25
CA PRO A 192 2.42 23.61 16.52
C PRO A 192 3.41 22.49 16.20
N ALA A 193 3.95 22.48 14.97
CA ALA A 193 4.90 21.46 14.52
C ALA A 193 6.18 21.40 15.38
N GLU A 194 6.63 22.54 15.90
CA GLU A 194 7.78 22.62 16.81
C GLU A 194 7.53 21.84 18.11
N PHE A 195 6.32 21.93 18.67
CA PHE A 195 5.96 21.19 19.87
C PHE A 195 5.95 19.68 19.62
N LEU A 196 5.38 19.26 18.49
CA LEU A 196 5.40 17.85 18.06
C LEU A 196 6.83 17.33 17.88
N GLY A 197 7.72 18.13 17.29
CA GLY A 197 9.14 17.80 17.15
C GLY A 197 9.81 17.57 18.51
N ARG A 198 9.59 18.47 19.47
CA ARG A 198 10.13 18.33 20.84
C ARG A 198 9.60 17.10 21.59
N LEU A 199 8.33 16.73 21.36
CA LEU A 199 7.76 15.51 21.96
C LEU A 199 8.43 14.25 21.38
N GLU A 200 8.64 14.23 20.07
CA GLU A 200 9.29 13.11 19.38
C GLU A 200 10.77 12.98 19.74
N GLU A 201 11.51 14.09 19.80
CA GLU A 201 12.91 14.13 20.25
C GLU A 201 13.09 13.61 21.68
N ARG A 202 12.07 13.80 22.53
CA ARG A 202 12.08 13.34 23.94
C ARG A 202 11.47 11.95 24.12
N GLU A 203 11.02 11.31 23.06
CA GLU A 203 10.30 10.02 23.10
C GLU A 203 9.14 10.03 24.13
N LEU A 204 8.44 11.16 24.25
CA LEU A 204 7.27 11.28 25.13
C LEU A 204 6.08 10.63 24.43
N THR A 205 5.50 9.61 25.06
CA THR A 205 4.30 8.92 24.55
C THR A 205 3.03 9.60 25.03
N LEU A 206 1.91 9.33 24.35
CA LEU A 206 0.60 9.84 24.76
C LEU A 206 0.24 9.38 26.19
N ASP A 207 0.49 8.11 26.52
CA ASP A 207 0.22 7.57 27.85
C ASP A 207 0.99 8.33 28.93
N ARG A 208 2.28 8.61 28.70
CA ARG A 208 3.10 9.40 29.62
C ARG A 208 2.57 10.81 29.79
N LEU A 209 2.10 11.45 28.72
CA LEU A 209 1.52 12.79 28.80
C LEU A 209 0.21 12.79 29.59
N CYS A 210 -0.59 11.73 29.52
CA CYS A 210 -1.82 11.58 30.30
C CYS A 210 -1.55 11.39 31.80
N ASP A 211 -0.40 10.80 32.15
CA ASP A 211 0.02 10.59 33.54
C ASP A 211 0.71 11.82 34.17
N MET A 212 0.90 12.90 33.41
CA MET A 212 1.51 14.15 33.91
C MET A 212 0.43 15.06 34.51
N ASP A 213 0.58 15.42 35.78
CA ASP A 213 -0.24 16.41 36.51
C ASP A 213 -0.03 17.86 36.00
#